data_AF-H1D2Q9-F1
#
_entry.id   AF-H1D2Q9-F1
#
_cell.length_a   1.000
_cell.length_b   1.000
_cell.length_c   1.000
_cell.angle_alpha   90.00
_cell.angle_beta   90.00
_cell.angle_gamma   90.00
#
_symmetry.space_group_name_H-M   'P 1'
#
loop_
_entity.id
_entity.type
_entity.pdbx_description
1 polymer ?
#
loop_
_entity_poly.entity_id
_entity_poly.type
_entity_poly.pdbx_seq_one_letter_code
_entity_poly.pdbx_strand_id
1 'polypeptide(L)'
;MDLYEEAVATEYMTLIQALKCLPGVMPNKSKEIMSPDYSGVEYSRYKIGKTELTEADYNELWIEIPSPYGKTIRTSPQGARILLKLYYNGDLILKKGEKISKETGLQEYIEKGKYFAQKAEQLRRDDEHRAYLLENPEKIKESDFSYGLLDKLFWKKFGAIRGAESLVLDGIEVTKYVSVYKSNSGKSQDSEVVFSWVDSNGEKQVLKKASSFKENRRNDPDRDWGLPD
;
A
#
# COMPACT_ATOMS: atom_id res chain seq x y z
N MET A 1 -13.86 5.31 -2.04
CA MET A 1 -12.52 5.38 -1.45
C MET A 1 -11.60 5.82 -2.57
N ASP A 2 -10.75 6.83 -2.33
CA ASP A 2 -9.75 7.20 -3.33
C ASP A 2 -8.51 6.29 -3.24
N LEU A 3 -7.59 6.39 -4.22
CA LEU A 3 -6.38 5.55 -4.30
C LEU A 3 -5.51 5.65 -3.03
N TYR A 4 -5.48 6.81 -2.38
CA TYR A 4 -4.62 7.08 -1.23
C TYR A 4 -5.24 6.53 0.05
N GLU A 5 -6.55 6.66 0.20
CA GLU A 5 -7.33 6.00 1.23
C GLU A 5 -7.22 4.48 1.11
N GLU A 6 -7.26 3.91 -0.11
CA GLU A 6 -7.05 2.48 -0.33
C GLU A 6 -5.62 2.04 0.07
N ALA A 7 -4.61 2.84 -0.28
CA ALA A 7 -3.23 2.57 0.12
C ALA A 7 -3.09 2.54 1.65
N VAL A 8 -3.71 3.49 2.35
CA VAL A 8 -3.71 3.56 3.81
C VAL A 8 -4.57 2.46 4.44
N ALA A 9 -5.64 2.02 3.77
CA ALA A 9 -6.51 0.95 4.27
C ALA A 9 -5.79 -0.38 4.47
N THR A 10 -4.65 -0.60 3.79
CA THR A 10 -3.76 -1.75 4.04
C THR A 10 -3.12 -1.76 5.43
N GLU A 11 -3.22 -0.66 6.19
CA GLU A 11 -2.73 -0.52 7.57
C GLU A 11 -3.84 -0.53 8.62
N TYR A 12 -5.12 -0.46 8.20
CA TYR A 12 -6.26 -0.52 9.10
C TYR A 12 -6.34 -1.84 9.86
N MET A 13 -6.90 -1.86 11.06
CA MET A 13 -7.14 -3.12 11.73
C MET A 13 -8.06 -4.03 10.91
N THR A 14 -7.81 -5.33 10.97
CA THR A 14 -8.77 -6.30 10.45
C THR A 14 -10.06 -6.21 11.26
N LEU A 15 -11.21 -6.45 10.63
CA LEU A 15 -12.50 -6.44 11.32
C LEU A 15 -12.50 -7.42 12.51
N ILE A 16 -11.82 -8.56 12.39
CA ILE A 16 -11.67 -9.53 13.49
C ILE A 16 -10.83 -8.99 14.64
N GLN A 17 -9.74 -8.27 14.36
CA GLN A 17 -8.96 -7.61 15.42
C GLN A 17 -9.79 -6.56 16.15
N ALA A 18 -10.52 -5.72 15.41
CA ALA A 18 -11.41 -4.71 16.01
C ALA A 18 -12.50 -5.35 16.88
N LEU A 19 -13.14 -6.43 16.42
CA LEU A 19 -14.14 -7.16 17.20
C LEU A 19 -13.56 -7.83 18.45
N LYS A 20 -12.29 -8.26 18.42
CA LYS A 20 -11.60 -8.81 19.61
C LYS A 20 -11.34 -7.76 20.70
N CYS A 21 -11.35 -6.47 20.36
CA CYS A 21 -11.22 -5.38 21.31
C CYS A 21 -12.52 -5.13 22.11
N LEU A 22 -13.63 -5.79 21.74
CA LEU A 22 -14.93 -5.65 22.39
C LEU A 22 -15.17 -6.82 23.36
N PRO A 23 -15.32 -6.57 24.68
CA PRO A 23 -15.48 -7.64 25.65
C PRO A 23 -16.69 -8.53 25.39
N GLY A 24 -16.50 -9.85 25.52
CA GLY A 24 -17.57 -10.83 25.39
C GLY A 24 -18.06 -11.08 23.96
N VAL A 25 -17.65 -10.31 22.96
CA VAL A 25 -18.03 -10.51 21.55
C VAL A 25 -17.46 -11.82 21.02
N MET A 26 -18.23 -12.51 20.18
CA MET A 26 -17.80 -13.62 19.34
C MET A 26 -17.39 -13.07 17.96
N PRO A 27 -16.09 -12.87 17.66
CA PRO A 27 -15.68 -12.10 16.49
C PRO A 27 -16.12 -12.71 15.16
N ASN A 28 -15.95 -14.02 14.98
CA ASN A 28 -16.31 -14.68 13.73
C ASN A 28 -17.82 -14.67 13.48
N LYS A 29 -18.63 -14.92 14.52
CA LYS A 29 -20.10 -14.88 14.40
C LYS A 29 -20.61 -13.46 14.15
N SER A 30 -20.02 -12.47 14.81
CA SER A 30 -20.38 -11.06 14.61
C SER A 30 -19.97 -10.55 13.23
N LYS A 31 -18.83 -11.02 12.70
CA LYS A 31 -18.45 -10.75 11.31
C LYS A 31 -19.40 -11.41 10.31
N GLU A 32 -19.86 -12.63 10.60
CA GLU A 32 -20.78 -13.37 9.70
C GLU A 32 -22.08 -12.62 9.48
N ILE A 33 -22.70 -12.08 10.53
CA ILE A 33 -23.93 -11.26 10.43
C ILE A 33 -23.73 -9.89 9.74
N MET A 34 -22.48 -9.45 9.57
CA MET A 34 -22.09 -8.24 8.82
C MET A 34 -21.82 -8.52 7.34
N SER A 35 -21.72 -9.80 6.97
CA SER A 35 -21.36 -10.21 5.62
C SER A 35 -22.43 -9.74 4.61
N PRO A 36 -22.04 -9.26 3.43
CA PRO A 36 -23.01 -8.86 2.40
C PRO A 36 -23.88 -10.03 1.96
N ASP A 37 -23.38 -11.26 2.09
CA ASP A 37 -24.09 -12.50 1.75
C ASP A 37 -24.99 -13.03 2.87
N TYR A 38 -25.00 -12.38 4.05
CA TYR A 38 -25.84 -12.82 5.16
C TYR A 38 -27.30 -12.43 4.93
N SER A 39 -28.19 -13.42 4.95
CA SER A 39 -29.64 -13.21 4.82
C SER A 39 -30.35 -13.63 6.10
N GLY A 40 -30.65 -12.66 6.97
CA GLY A 40 -31.47 -12.86 8.17
C GLY A 40 -32.59 -11.82 8.27
N VAL A 41 -33.70 -12.15 8.95
CA VAL A 41 -34.85 -11.23 9.08
C VAL A 41 -34.46 -9.90 9.76
N GLU A 42 -33.48 -9.93 10.65
CA GLU A 42 -32.94 -8.77 11.38
C GLU A 42 -31.56 -8.31 10.88
N TYR A 43 -31.03 -8.95 9.84
CA TYR A 43 -29.66 -8.71 9.36
C TYR A 43 -29.62 -8.65 7.84
N SER A 44 -29.26 -7.47 7.33
CA SER A 44 -28.95 -7.21 5.93
C SER A 44 -27.69 -6.34 5.85
N ARG A 45 -27.16 -6.13 4.64
CA ARG A 45 -25.99 -5.27 4.41
C ARG A 45 -26.07 -3.90 5.12
N TYR A 46 -27.28 -3.35 5.27
CA TYR A 46 -27.52 -2.04 5.86
C TYR A 46 -28.32 -2.08 7.16
N LYS A 47 -28.49 -3.26 7.76
CA LYS A 47 -29.20 -3.42 9.03
C LYS A 47 -28.57 -4.53 9.84
N ILE A 48 -28.09 -4.21 11.04
CA ILE A 48 -27.51 -5.19 11.95
C ILE A 48 -28.29 -5.12 13.26
N GLY A 49 -29.14 -6.12 13.49
CA GLY A 49 -30.06 -6.12 14.61
C GLY A 49 -31.00 -4.92 14.54
N LYS A 50 -30.84 -3.99 15.48
CA LYS A 50 -31.64 -2.76 15.59
C LYS A 50 -30.99 -1.56 14.92
N THR A 51 -29.71 -1.65 14.53
CA THR A 51 -28.99 -0.54 13.94
C THR A 51 -29.10 -0.57 12.42
N GLU A 52 -29.61 0.53 11.85
CA GLU A 52 -29.50 0.80 10.42
C GLU A 52 -28.17 1.50 10.11
N LEU A 53 -27.55 1.08 9.00
CA LEU A 53 -26.30 1.60 8.48
C LEU A 53 -26.55 2.24 7.12
N THR A 54 -25.94 3.39 6.87
CA THR A 54 -25.86 3.91 5.50
C THR A 54 -24.86 3.08 4.68
N GLU A 55 -24.88 3.25 3.35
CA GLU A 55 -23.83 2.66 2.51
C GLU A 55 -22.43 3.16 2.88
N ALA A 56 -22.31 4.45 3.24
CA ALA A 56 -21.06 5.01 3.72
C ALA A 56 -20.59 4.33 5.02
N ASP A 57 -21.48 4.14 6.00
CA ASP A 57 -21.15 3.42 7.24
C ASP A 57 -20.68 1.99 6.95
N TYR A 58 -21.36 1.30 6.04
CA TYR A 58 -20.98 -0.05 5.66
C TYR A 58 -19.60 -0.10 5.00
N ASN A 59 -19.28 0.85 4.12
CA ASN A 59 -18.00 0.92 3.44
C ASN A 59 -16.84 1.28 4.39
N GLU A 60 -17.10 1.95 5.51
CA GLU A 60 -16.12 2.17 6.58
C GLU A 60 -15.92 0.91 7.45
N LEU A 61 -17.00 0.14 7.65
CA LEU A 61 -17.02 -1.08 8.46
C LEU A 61 -16.38 -2.28 7.73
N TRP A 62 -16.68 -2.43 6.44
CA TRP A 62 -16.35 -3.60 5.62
C TRP A 62 -15.49 -3.20 4.41
N ILE A 63 -14.17 -3.14 4.62
CA ILE A 63 -13.20 -2.81 3.58
C ILE A 63 -12.51 -4.09 3.11
N GLU A 64 -12.78 -4.49 1.87
CA GLU A 64 -12.15 -5.66 1.26
C GLU A 64 -10.77 -5.32 0.70
N ILE A 65 -9.72 -5.89 1.29
CA ILE A 65 -8.34 -5.71 0.83
C ILE A 65 -7.79 -7.05 0.30
N PRO A 66 -7.22 -7.09 -0.91
CA PRO A 66 -6.51 -8.25 -1.42
C PRO A 66 -5.35 -8.67 -0.49
N SER A 67 -5.17 -9.97 -0.33
CA SER A 67 -4.08 -10.56 0.44
C SER A 67 -3.56 -11.82 -0.26
N PRO A 68 -2.33 -12.28 0.04
CA PRO A 68 -1.79 -13.49 -0.59
C PRO A 68 -2.65 -14.75 -0.41
N TYR A 69 -3.51 -14.77 0.61
CA TYR A 69 -4.39 -15.90 0.95
C TYR A 69 -5.86 -15.67 0.59
N GLY A 70 -6.17 -14.69 -0.26
CA GLY A 70 -7.54 -14.31 -0.64
C GLY A 70 -7.89 -12.89 -0.20
N LYS A 71 -9.11 -12.67 0.30
CA LYS A 71 -9.56 -11.34 0.77
C LYS A 71 -9.48 -11.22 2.28
N THR A 72 -8.96 -10.10 2.77
CA THR A 72 -9.01 -9.73 4.18
C THR A 72 -9.96 -8.56 4.38
N ILE A 73 -10.85 -8.66 5.37
CA ILE A 73 -11.77 -7.59 5.73
C ILE A 73 -11.12 -6.71 6.79
N ARG A 74 -10.97 -5.43 6.47
CA ARG A 74 -10.49 -4.38 7.37
C ARG A 74 -11.61 -3.42 7.70
N THR A 75 -11.43 -2.66 8.77
CA THR A 75 -12.39 -1.66 9.22
C THR A 75 -11.65 -0.37 9.51
N SER A 76 -12.14 0.77 9.04
CA SER A 76 -11.51 2.05 9.31
C SER A 76 -11.70 2.46 10.78
N PRO A 77 -11.03 3.53 11.24
CA PRO A 77 -11.34 4.16 12.53
C PRO A 77 -12.80 4.63 12.65
N GLN A 78 -13.44 5.03 11.56
CA GLN A 78 -14.87 5.37 11.53
C GLN A 78 -15.72 4.09 11.61
N GLY A 79 -15.34 3.04 10.90
CA GLY A 79 -15.92 1.70 11.02
C GLY A 79 -15.85 1.15 12.45
N ALA A 80 -14.75 1.41 13.15
CA ALA A 80 -14.59 1.08 14.56
C ALA A 80 -15.54 1.85 15.50
N ARG A 81 -15.88 3.11 15.19
CA ARG A 81 -16.95 3.83 15.91
C ARG A 81 -18.31 3.20 15.68
N ILE A 82 -18.58 2.74 14.46
CA ILE A 82 -19.81 2.01 14.12
C ILE A 82 -19.84 0.69 14.89
N LEU A 83 -18.73 -0.05 14.99
CA LEU A 83 -18.63 -1.26 15.81
C LEU A 83 -18.94 -0.99 17.29
N LEU A 84 -18.46 0.11 17.86
CA LEU A 84 -18.84 0.49 19.24
C LEU A 84 -20.33 0.76 19.37
N LYS A 85 -20.94 1.45 18.40
CA LYS A 85 -22.39 1.69 18.38
C LYS A 85 -23.17 0.37 18.35
N LEU A 86 -22.79 -0.55 17.47
CA LEU A 86 -23.40 -1.90 17.38
C LEU A 86 -23.25 -2.67 18.69
N TYR A 87 -22.06 -2.60 19.31
CA TYR A 87 -21.79 -3.26 20.58
C TYR A 87 -22.68 -2.72 21.71
N TYR A 88 -22.78 -1.39 21.86
CA TYR A 88 -23.60 -0.77 22.89
C TYR A 88 -25.11 -0.96 22.68
N ASN A 89 -25.53 -1.13 21.43
CA ASN A 89 -26.92 -1.47 21.10
C ASN A 89 -27.26 -2.95 21.32
N GLY A 90 -26.25 -3.80 21.57
CA GLY A 90 -26.43 -5.24 21.72
C GLY A 90 -26.69 -5.97 20.40
N ASP A 91 -26.30 -5.36 19.27
CA ASP A 91 -26.51 -5.90 17.93
C ASP A 91 -25.42 -6.91 17.51
N LEU A 92 -24.36 -7.06 18.34
CA LEU A 92 -23.29 -8.04 18.13
C LEU A 92 -23.54 -9.33 18.90
N ILE A 93 -23.01 -10.44 18.39
CA ILE A 93 -23.15 -11.75 19.01
C ILE A 93 -22.18 -11.87 20.18
N LEU A 94 -22.70 -11.95 21.40
CA LEU A 94 -21.92 -12.16 22.62
C LEU A 94 -21.83 -13.65 22.99
N LYS A 95 -20.79 -14.02 23.73
CA LYS A 95 -20.73 -15.34 24.39
C LYS A 95 -21.84 -15.44 25.43
N LYS A 96 -22.32 -16.66 25.67
CA LYS A 96 -23.39 -16.92 26.64
C LYS A 96 -22.99 -16.40 28.03
N GLY A 97 -23.84 -15.55 28.60
CA GLY A 97 -23.65 -14.98 29.94
C GLY A 97 -22.84 -13.69 30.00
N GLU A 98 -22.18 -13.30 28.90
CA GLU A 98 -21.48 -12.02 28.81
C GLU A 98 -22.44 -10.85 28.69
N LYS A 99 -21.99 -9.68 29.14
CA LYS A 99 -22.73 -8.42 29.06
C LYS A 99 -21.87 -7.36 28.40
N ILE A 100 -22.53 -6.34 27.86
CA ILE A 100 -21.88 -5.16 27.30
C ILE A 100 -21.08 -4.46 28.42
N SER A 101 -19.82 -4.16 28.14
CA SER A 101 -18.93 -3.39 29.01
C SER A 101 -18.73 -1.98 28.45
N LYS A 102 -18.53 -0.98 29.32
CA LYS A 102 -18.10 0.37 28.89
C LYS A 102 -16.62 0.44 28.54
N GLU A 103 -15.81 -0.42 29.13
CA GLU A 103 -14.38 -0.47 28.88
C GLU A 103 -14.11 -1.33 27.65
N THR A 104 -13.59 -0.71 26.60
CA THR A 104 -13.27 -1.38 25.33
C THR A 104 -11.84 -1.05 24.90
N GLY A 105 -11.18 -1.99 24.23
CA GLY A 105 -9.83 -1.77 23.71
C GLY A 105 -9.79 -1.02 22.36
N LEU A 106 -10.93 -0.55 21.87
CA LEU A 106 -11.05 -0.03 20.50
C LEU A 106 -10.76 1.49 20.41
N GLN A 107 -10.73 2.17 21.55
CA GLN A 107 -10.61 3.63 21.64
C GLN A 107 -9.30 4.17 21.01
N GLU A 108 -8.16 3.53 21.32
CA GLU A 108 -6.85 3.93 20.77
C GLU A 108 -6.85 3.90 19.23
N TYR A 109 -7.51 2.90 18.64
CA TYR A 109 -7.60 2.79 17.19
C TYR A 109 -8.49 3.86 16.56
N ILE A 110 -9.61 4.17 17.20
CA ILE A 110 -10.51 5.24 16.77
C ILE A 110 -9.77 6.58 16.75
N GLU A 111 -8.90 6.81 17.73
CA GLU A 111 -8.09 8.03 17.85
C GLU A 111 -7.00 8.12 16.76
N LYS A 112 -6.54 6.99 16.20
CA LYS A 112 -5.64 6.96 15.03
C LYS A 112 -6.29 7.46 13.73
N GLY A 113 -7.59 7.76 13.73
CA GLY A 113 -8.27 8.36 12.57
C GLY A 113 -7.58 9.59 12.00
N LYS A 114 -7.09 10.49 12.86
CA LYS A 114 -6.35 11.69 12.41
C LYS A 114 -5.03 11.33 11.72
N TYR A 115 -4.31 10.34 12.26
CA TYR A 115 -3.05 9.87 11.70
C TYR A 115 -3.24 9.31 10.29
N PHE A 116 -4.25 8.46 10.09
CA PHE A 116 -4.52 7.87 8.79
C PHE A 116 -4.95 8.90 7.74
N ALA A 117 -5.80 9.86 8.13
CA ALA A 117 -6.18 10.96 7.24
C ALA A 117 -4.98 11.83 6.83
N GLN A 118 -4.10 12.17 7.78
CA GLN A 118 -2.87 12.90 7.49
C GLN A 118 -1.94 12.13 6.56
N LYS A 119 -1.85 10.81 6.75
CA LYS A 119 -1.04 9.93 5.91
C LYS A 119 -1.55 9.86 4.47
N ALA A 120 -2.87 9.71 4.28
CA ALA A 120 -3.48 9.72 2.95
C ALA A 120 -3.23 11.05 2.23
N GLU A 121 -3.42 12.18 2.94
CA GLU A 121 -3.16 13.51 2.40
C GLU A 121 -1.68 13.73 2.05
N GLN A 122 -0.75 13.21 2.87
CA GLN A 122 0.68 13.28 2.56
C GLN A 122 1.01 12.49 1.30
N LEU A 123 0.48 11.26 1.16
CA LEU A 123 0.67 10.44 -0.04
C LEU A 123 0.14 11.15 -1.29
N ARG A 124 -1.04 11.78 -1.19
CA ARG A 124 -1.62 12.58 -2.27
C ARG A 124 -0.71 13.74 -2.66
N ARG A 125 -0.24 14.52 -1.69
CA ARG A 125 0.67 15.66 -1.94
C ARG A 125 1.99 15.21 -2.54
N ASP A 126 2.56 14.11 -2.06
CA ASP A 126 3.81 13.58 -2.59
C ASP A 126 3.65 13.12 -4.04
N ASP A 127 2.54 12.48 -4.38
CA ASP A 127 2.27 12.04 -5.76
C ASP A 127 2.01 13.22 -6.70
N GLU A 128 1.20 14.19 -6.26
CA GLU A 128 0.95 15.44 -6.99
C GLU A 128 2.24 16.24 -7.21
N HIS A 129 3.10 16.31 -6.19
CA HIS A 129 4.39 16.98 -6.29
C HIS A 129 5.32 16.28 -7.27
N ARG A 130 5.41 14.93 -7.22
CA ARG A 130 6.19 14.16 -8.20
C ARG A 130 5.67 14.35 -9.62
N ALA A 131 4.36 14.35 -9.82
CA ALA A 131 3.74 14.61 -11.12
C ALA A 131 4.09 16.02 -11.63
N TYR A 132 4.01 17.03 -10.76
CA TYR A 132 4.43 18.39 -11.08
C TYR A 132 5.90 18.46 -11.52
N LEU A 133 6.80 17.81 -10.78
CA LEU A 133 8.24 17.77 -11.11
C LEU A 133 8.53 17.07 -12.44
N LEU A 134 7.77 16.03 -12.79
CA LEU A 134 7.90 15.35 -14.10
C LEU A 134 7.46 16.21 -15.28
N GLU A 135 6.54 17.15 -15.06
CA GLU A 135 6.12 18.14 -16.07
C GLU A 135 7.00 19.39 -16.08
N ASN A 136 7.72 19.66 -14.99
CA ASN A 136 8.61 20.83 -14.86
C ASN A 136 10.03 20.39 -14.41
N PRO A 137 10.79 19.66 -15.23
CA PRO A 137 12.08 19.10 -14.82
C PRO A 137 13.11 20.14 -14.35
N GLU A 138 13.02 21.38 -14.83
CA GLU A 138 13.86 22.50 -14.41
C GLU A 138 13.64 22.95 -12.96
N LYS A 139 12.55 22.51 -12.33
CA LYS A 139 12.25 22.75 -10.91
C LYS A 139 12.83 21.70 -9.97
N ILE A 140 13.26 20.56 -10.51
CA ILE A 140 13.81 19.46 -9.71
C ILE A 140 15.09 19.93 -9.03
N LYS A 141 15.14 19.74 -7.71
CA LYS A 141 16.31 19.97 -6.86
C LYS A 141 16.99 18.65 -6.52
N GLU A 142 18.26 18.72 -6.11
CA GLU A 142 18.98 17.54 -5.62
C GLU A 142 18.21 16.79 -4.53
N SER A 143 17.56 17.52 -3.62
CA SER A 143 16.75 16.94 -2.54
C SER A 143 15.57 16.10 -3.02
N ASP A 144 15.14 16.28 -4.26
CA ASP A 144 14.03 15.53 -4.86
C ASP A 144 14.51 14.22 -5.51
N PHE A 145 15.82 14.03 -5.63
CA PHE A 145 16.40 12.87 -6.29
C PHE A 145 15.99 11.59 -5.58
N SER A 146 15.17 10.81 -6.28
CA SER A 146 14.71 9.51 -5.86
C SER A 146 14.67 8.59 -7.07
N TYR A 147 14.80 7.28 -6.84
CA TYR A 147 14.81 6.31 -7.93
C TYR A 147 13.55 6.46 -8.80
N GLY A 148 12.37 6.56 -8.17
CA GLY A 148 11.10 6.65 -8.88
C GLY A 148 10.95 7.92 -9.73
N LEU A 149 11.39 9.08 -9.23
CA LEU A 149 11.34 10.33 -9.97
C LEU A 149 12.31 10.29 -11.17
N LEU A 150 13.57 9.93 -10.91
CA LEU A 150 14.60 9.89 -11.94
C LEU A 150 14.29 8.84 -13.02
N ASP A 151 13.79 7.66 -12.65
CA ASP A 151 13.46 6.60 -13.60
C ASP A 151 12.34 7.02 -14.57
N LYS A 152 11.27 7.62 -14.04
CA LYS A 152 10.17 8.18 -14.86
C LYS A 152 10.66 9.33 -15.73
N LEU A 153 11.49 10.23 -15.19
CA LEU A 153 12.01 11.38 -15.93
C LEU A 153 12.90 10.93 -17.11
N PHE A 154 13.85 10.03 -16.87
CA PHE A 154 14.72 9.50 -17.92
C PHE A 154 13.91 8.73 -18.97
N TRP A 155 12.92 7.94 -18.56
CA TRP A 155 12.01 7.29 -19.51
C TRP A 155 11.24 8.30 -20.36
N LYS A 156 10.70 9.36 -19.76
CA LYS A 156 9.97 10.42 -20.48
C LYS A 156 10.85 11.13 -21.51
N LYS A 157 12.14 11.33 -21.20
CA LYS A 157 13.07 12.05 -22.09
C LYS A 157 13.72 11.17 -23.16
N PHE A 158 14.18 9.99 -22.79
CA PHE A 158 15.02 9.13 -23.64
C PHE A 158 14.32 7.83 -24.07
N GLY A 159 13.17 7.50 -23.49
CA GLY A 159 12.50 6.22 -23.70
C GLY A 159 13.28 5.05 -23.08
N ALA A 160 13.29 3.92 -23.79
CA ALA A 160 14.00 2.73 -23.37
C ALA A 160 15.51 2.88 -23.56
N ILE A 161 16.25 2.90 -22.45
CA ILE A 161 17.71 3.03 -22.44
C ILE A 161 18.35 1.64 -22.32
N ARG A 162 19.42 1.42 -23.09
CA ARG A 162 20.42 0.37 -22.86
C ARG A 162 21.79 1.03 -22.81
N GLY A 163 22.57 0.82 -21.75
CA GLY A 163 23.80 1.58 -21.53
C GLY A 163 23.54 2.85 -20.72
N ALA A 164 24.29 3.93 -21.01
CA ALA A 164 24.30 5.15 -20.21
C ALA A 164 23.62 6.32 -20.93
N GLU A 165 22.86 7.12 -20.19
CA GLU A 165 22.40 8.45 -20.60
C GLU A 165 22.59 9.43 -19.44
N SER A 166 22.81 10.71 -19.75
CA SER A 166 23.01 11.76 -18.75
C SER A 166 22.05 12.94 -18.92
N LEU A 167 21.72 13.58 -17.81
CA LEU A 167 20.87 14.77 -17.76
C LEU A 167 21.37 15.72 -16.66
N VAL A 168 21.41 17.02 -16.95
CA VAL A 168 21.74 18.04 -15.94
C VAL A 168 20.46 18.50 -15.22
N LEU A 169 20.39 18.26 -13.90
CA LEU A 169 19.31 18.68 -13.00
C LEU A 169 19.90 19.51 -11.87
N ASP A 170 19.32 20.69 -11.60
CA ASP A 170 19.85 21.60 -10.56
C ASP A 170 21.34 21.92 -10.72
N GLY A 171 21.86 21.91 -11.96
CA GLY A 171 23.28 22.09 -12.25
C GLY A 171 24.16 20.84 -12.03
N ILE A 172 23.57 19.73 -11.57
CA ILE A 172 24.24 18.45 -11.33
C ILE A 172 24.03 17.51 -12.51
N GLU A 173 25.11 16.94 -13.05
CA GLU A 173 25.02 15.87 -14.03
C GLU A 173 24.63 14.56 -13.36
N VAL A 174 23.42 14.07 -13.68
CA VAL A 174 22.91 12.77 -13.25
C VAL A 174 23.03 11.80 -14.41
N THR A 175 23.66 10.65 -14.19
CA THR A 175 23.78 9.57 -15.19
C THR A 175 22.88 8.40 -14.79
N LYS A 176 22.08 7.90 -15.74
CA LYS A 176 21.37 6.63 -15.64
C LYS A 176 22.09 5.58 -16.49
N TYR A 177 22.42 4.44 -15.88
CA TYR A 177 22.94 3.27 -16.56
C TYR A 177 21.98 2.09 -16.44
N VAL A 178 21.70 1.41 -17.55
CA VAL A 178 20.80 0.26 -17.61
C VAL A 178 21.52 -0.95 -18.23
N SER A 179 21.57 -2.05 -17.48
CA SER A 179 22.09 -3.34 -17.93
C SER A 179 20.99 -4.39 -17.93
N VAL A 180 20.81 -5.10 -19.04
CA VAL A 180 19.78 -6.14 -19.19
C VAL A 180 20.39 -7.52 -18.99
N TYR A 181 19.75 -8.33 -18.14
CA TYR A 181 20.18 -9.69 -17.81
C TYR A 181 19.07 -10.69 -18.15
N LYS A 182 19.44 -11.88 -18.62
CA LYS A 182 18.48 -12.93 -18.96
C LYS A 182 18.36 -14.00 -17.88
N SER A 183 17.22 -14.67 -17.80
CA SER A 183 17.06 -15.90 -17.03
C SER A 183 18.00 -17.00 -17.55
N ASN A 184 18.31 -18.03 -16.75
CA ASN A 184 19.11 -19.17 -17.23
C ASN A 184 18.50 -19.84 -18.49
N SER A 185 17.17 -19.87 -18.58
CA SER A 185 16.45 -20.39 -19.74
C SER A 185 16.39 -19.44 -20.94
N GLY A 186 16.84 -18.20 -20.81
CA GLY A 186 16.77 -17.17 -21.85
C GLY A 186 15.36 -16.58 -22.08
N LYS A 187 14.31 -17.18 -21.51
CA LYS A 187 12.89 -16.83 -21.76
C LYS A 187 12.43 -15.54 -21.10
N SER A 188 13.12 -15.09 -20.06
CA SER A 188 12.76 -13.89 -19.30
C SER A 188 13.98 -12.99 -19.19
N GLN A 189 13.74 -11.68 -19.03
CA GLN A 189 14.80 -10.71 -18.81
C GLN A 189 14.41 -9.75 -17.67
N ASP A 190 15.43 -9.24 -16.98
CA ASP A 190 15.29 -8.22 -15.95
C ASP A 190 16.50 -7.27 -16.03
N SER A 191 16.31 -6.02 -15.67
CA SER A 191 17.33 -4.97 -15.81
C SER A 191 17.85 -4.49 -14.47
N GLU A 192 19.17 -4.33 -14.37
CA GLU A 192 19.80 -3.52 -13.33
C GLU A 192 19.80 -2.07 -13.79
N VAL A 193 19.39 -1.16 -12.90
CA VAL A 193 19.34 0.28 -13.17
C VAL A 193 20.14 0.98 -12.08
N VAL A 194 21.08 1.82 -12.49
CA VAL A 194 21.93 2.61 -11.59
C VAL A 194 21.81 4.08 -11.98
N PHE A 195 21.44 4.92 -11.04
CA PHE A 195 21.64 6.36 -11.13
C PHE A 195 22.87 6.74 -10.33
N SER A 196 23.68 7.64 -10.87
CA SER A 196 24.82 8.20 -10.14
C SER A 196 25.03 9.67 -10.48
N TRP A 197 25.45 10.44 -9.48
CA TRP A 197 25.84 11.83 -9.62
C TRP A 197 26.89 12.19 -8.57
N VAL A 198 27.48 13.36 -8.69
CA VAL A 198 28.30 13.99 -7.66
C VAL A 198 27.45 15.07 -7.00
N ASP A 199 27.24 14.97 -5.69
CA ASP A 199 26.40 15.92 -4.97
C ASP A 199 27.05 17.29 -4.81
N SER A 200 26.28 18.23 -4.25
CA SER A 200 26.74 19.58 -3.92
C SER A 200 27.94 19.64 -2.96
N ASN A 201 28.24 18.57 -2.22
CA ASN A 201 29.42 18.46 -1.35
C ASN A 201 30.63 17.79 -2.04
N GLY A 202 30.47 17.34 -3.29
CA GLY A 202 31.50 16.62 -4.03
C GLY A 202 31.52 15.11 -3.79
N GLU A 203 30.53 14.55 -3.08
CA GLU A 203 30.44 13.12 -2.80
C GLU A 203 29.67 12.38 -3.89
N LYS A 204 30.11 11.17 -4.21
CA LYS A 204 29.43 10.34 -5.21
C LYS A 204 28.21 9.67 -4.60
N GLN A 205 27.05 9.96 -5.16
CA GLN A 205 25.78 9.36 -4.78
C GLN A 205 25.33 8.30 -5.78
N VAL A 206 24.61 7.28 -5.30
CA VAL A 206 24.10 6.17 -6.13
C VAL A 206 22.71 5.74 -5.68
N LEU A 207 21.80 5.57 -6.66
CA LEU A 207 20.52 4.88 -6.47
C LEU A 207 20.45 3.66 -7.39
N LYS A 208 20.02 2.52 -6.86
CA LYS A 208 20.13 1.25 -7.58
C LYS A 208 18.88 0.38 -7.47
N LYS A 209 18.43 -0.15 -8.60
CA LYS A 209 17.59 -1.35 -8.70
C LYS A 209 18.45 -2.52 -9.17
N ALA A 210 18.59 -3.56 -8.35
CA ALA A 210 19.27 -4.78 -8.74
C ALA A 210 18.43 -5.62 -9.70
N SER A 211 19.08 -6.36 -10.61
CA SER A 211 18.41 -7.39 -11.41
C SER A 211 18.40 -8.71 -10.67
N SER A 212 17.25 -9.37 -10.67
CA SER A 212 17.08 -10.75 -10.16
C SER A 212 17.86 -11.79 -10.96
N PHE A 213 18.28 -11.45 -12.19
CA PHE A 213 18.98 -12.35 -13.09
C PHE A 213 20.48 -12.07 -13.22
N LYS A 214 21.01 -11.03 -12.57
CA LYS A 214 22.41 -10.65 -12.71
C LYS A 214 23.39 -11.81 -12.48
N GLU A 215 23.14 -12.59 -11.42
CA GLU A 215 24.00 -13.68 -10.99
C GLU A 215 23.72 -15.04 -11.68
N ASN A 216 22.80 -15.05 -12.65
CA ASN A 216 22.50 -16.27 -13.41
C ASN A 216 23.71 -16.70 -14.23
N ARG A 217 23.89 -18.01 -14.37
CA ARG A 217 24.96 -18.63 -15.17
C ARG A 217 25.03 -18.08 -16.59
N ARG A 218 23.86 -17.81 -17.20
CA ARG A 218 23.80 -17.23 -18.56
C ARG A 218 24.48 -15.87 -18.69
N ASN A 219 24.49 -15.07 -17.63
CA ASN A 219 25.08 -13.74 -17.65
C ASN A 219 26.52 -13.73 -17.11
N ASP A 220 27.08 -14.92 -16.88
CA ASP A 220 28.44 -15.10 -16.40
C ASP A 220 29.26 -15.85 -17.46
N PRO A 221 30.21 -15.16 -18.12
CA PRO A 221 31.04 -15.74 -19.18
C PRO A 221 31.78 -17.02 -18.76
N ASP A 222 32.09 -17.20 -17.48
CA ASP A 222 32.81 -18.37 -16.97
C ASP A 222 31.88 -19.55 -16.68
N ARG A 223 30.56 -19.34 -16.67
CA ARG A 223 29.55 -20.35 -16.27
C ARG A 223 28.45 -20.62 -17.31
N ASP A 224 28.45 -19.94 -18.45
CA ASP A 224 27.40 -20.00 -19.49
C ASP A 224 27.42 -21.28 -20.37
N TRP A 225 28.40 -22.16 -20.18
CA TRP A 225 28.46 -23.40 -20.96
C TRP A 225 27.28 -24.35 -20.69
N GLY A 226 26.72 -24.93 -21.76
CA GLY A 226 25.68 -25.97 -21.71
C GLY A 226 24.25 -25.47 -21.51
N LEU A 227 24.00 -24.17 -21.65
CA LEU A 227 22.64 -23.62 -21.66
C LEU A 227 22.05 -23.64 -23.08
N PRO A 228 20.72 -23.86 -23.23
CA PRO A 228 20.07 -23.81 -24.55
C PRO A 228 20.15 -22.38 -25.12
N ASP A 229 20.24 -22.21 -26.44
CA ASP A 229 20.26 -20.86 -27.04
C ASP A 229 19.00 -20.03 -26.71
#